data_AF-A0A453Q1G7-F1
#
_entry.id   AF-A0A453Q1G7-F1
#
_cell.length_a   1.000
_cell.length_b   1.000
_cell.length_c   1.000
_cell.angle_alpha   90.00
_cell.angle_beta   90.00
_cell.angle_gamma   90.00
#
_symmetry.space_group_name_H-M   'P 1'
#
loop_
_entity.id
_entity.type
_entity.pdbx_description
1 polymer ?
#
loop_
_entity_poly.entity_id
_entity_poly.type
_entity_poly.pdbx_seq_one_letter_code
_entity_poly.pdbx_strand_id
1 'polypeptide(L)'
;LVDACSGTAGRGGSAGNKFRMSLGLPVAATVNCADNTGAKNLYIISVKGIKGRLNRLPSACVGDMVMATVKKGKPDLRKKVMPAVIVRQRKPWRRKDGVFMYFEDNAGVIVNPKGEMKG
;
A
#
# COMPACT_ATOMS: atom_id res chain seq x y z
N LEU A 1 -1.57 -3.78 32.64
CA LEU A 1 -0.36 -3.63 31.80
C LEU A 1 -0.76 -2.90 30.52
N VAL A 2 -0.95 -1.58 30.66
CA VAL A 2 -1.43 -0.69 29.60
C VAL A 2 -0.19 -0.18 28.89
N ASP A 3 0.18 -0.79 27.77
CA ASP A 3 1.36 -0.34 27.05
C ASP A 3 1.03 0.88 26.19
N ALA A 4 1.78 1.94 26.44
CA ALA A 4 1.62 3.27 25.89
C ALA A 4 1.72 3.26 24.37
N CYS A 5 0.67 3.69 23.67
CA CYS A 5 0.79 4.18 22.31
C CYS A 5 1.33 5.62 22.34
N SER A 6 2.52 5.81 22.90
CA SER A 6 3.25 7.07 22.86
C SER A 6 3.70 7.33 21.42
N GLY A 7 3.01 8.27 20.77
CA GLY A 7 3.59 9.34 19.95
C GLY A 7 4.73 9.02 18.97
N THR A 8 4.74 7.89 18.27
CA THR A 8 5.65 7.72 17.13
C THR A 8 4.94 8.09 15.84
N ALA A 9 5.40 9.16 15.20
CA ALA A 9 4.96 9.56 13.86
C ALA A 9 4.89 8.30 12.97
N GLY A 10 3.68 7.98 12.49
CA GLY A 10 3.53 6.94 11.48
C GLY A 10 4.38 7.29 10.27
N ARG A 11 4.67 6.31 9.41
CA ARG A 11 5.23 6.63 8.09
C ARG A 11 4.25 7.59 7.42
N GLY A 12 4.65 8.86 7.29
CA GLY A 12 3.83 9.86 6.65
C GLY A 12 3.53 9.38 5.24
N GLY A 13 2.25 9.18 4.92
CA GLY A 13 1.83 9.17 3.53
C GLY A 13 2.21 10.52 2.89
N SER A 14 2.00 10.69 1.59
CA SER A 14 2.34 11.96 0.91
C SER A 14 1.75 13.22 1.57
N ALA A 15 0.66 13.07 2.35
CA ALA A 15 0.01 14.15 3.11
C ALA A 15 0.42 14.25 4.60
N GLY A 16 1.40 13.49 5.09
CA GLY A 16 1.93 13.60 6.47
C GLY A 16 1.03 13.12 7.61
N ASN A 17 -0.29 13.01 7.41
CA ASN A 17 -1.27 12.71 8.47
C ASN A 17 -1.56 11.21 8.70
N LYS A 18 -0.68 10.31 8.26
CA LYS A 18 -0.94 8.87 8.33
C LYS A 18 -0.56 8.27 9.70
N PHE A 19 -1.53 7.65 10.37
CA PHE A 19 -1.27 6.90 11.60
C PHE A 19 -0.46 5.63 11.34
N ARG A 20 0.33 5.22 12.33
CA ARG A 20 1.08 3.96 12.28
C ARG A 20 0.11 2.78 12.28
N MET A 21 0.08 2.05 11.17
CA MET A 21 -0.73 0.83 11.00
C MET A 21 0.17 -0.39 10.81
N SER A 22 -0.38 -1.57 11.06
CA SER A 22 0.28 -2.85 10.78
C SER A 22 0.62 -2.96 9.30
N LEU A 23 1.90 -3.23 8.98
CA LEU A 23 2.34 -3.49 7.62
C LEU A 23 2.00 -4.93 7.25
N GLY A 24 1.34 -5.13 6.12
CA GLY A 24 0.88 -6.47 5.71
C GLY A 24 1.12 -6.79 4.24
N LEU A 25 1.72 -5.86 3.49
CA LEU A 25 2.05 -6.03 2.08
C LEU A 25 3.54 -5.81 1.87
N PRO A 26 4.38 -6.85 2.02
CA PRO A 26 5.79 -6.75 1.66
C PRO A 26 5.97 -6.56 0.14
N VAL A 27 7.16 -6.14 -0.27
CA VAL A 27 7.57 -6.25 -1.69
C VAL A 27 7.38 -7.69 -2.18
N ALA A 28 7.16 -7.85 -3.49
CA ALA A 28 6.76 -9.10 -4.14
C ALA A 28 5.33 -9.59 -3.84
N ALA A 29 4.56 -8.89 -3.01
CA ALA A 29 3.13 -9.17 -2.87
C ALA A 29 2.36 -8.80 -4.16
N THR A 30 1.41 -9.64 -4.52
CA THR A 30 0.44 -9.35 -5.59
C THR A 30 -0.89 -8.94 -4.97
N VAL A 31 -1.47 -7.83 -5.42
CA VAL A 31 -2.74 -7.30 -4.95
C VAL A 31 -3.71 -7.10 -6.12
N ASN A 32 -5.00 -7.09 -5.84
CA ASN A 32 -6.01 -6.82 -6.85
C ASN A 32 -5.99 -5.34 -7.24
N CYS A 33 -6.31 -5.05 -8.49
CA CYS A 33 -6.54 -3.67 -8.93
C CYS A 33 -8.00 -3.30 -8.67
N ALA A 34 -8.24 -2.20 -7.96
CA ALA A 34 -9.58 -1.69 -7.68
C ALA A 34 -9.95 -0.50 -8.59
N ASP A 35 -9.36 -0.43 -9.79
CA ASP A 35 -9.62 0.62 -10.77
C ASP A 35 -10.15 0.07 -12.10
N ASN A 36 -10.75 0.96 -12.88
CA ASN A 36 -11.29 0.73 -14.22
C ASN A 36 -10.24 0.94 -15.33
N THR A 37 -8.95 1.10 -15.00
CA THR A 37 -7.89 1.33 -16.00
C THR A 37 -7.67 0.12 -16.92
N GLY A 38 -8.09 -1.06 -16.47
CA GLY A 38 -7.94 -2.34 -17.18
C GLY A 38 -6.77 -3.19 -16.66
N ALA A 39 -6.15 -2.81 -15.54
CA ALA A 39 -5.30 -3.70 -14.76
C ALA A 39 -6.17 -4.62 -13.87
N LYS A 40 -5.74 -5.87 -13.69
CA LYS A 40 -6.40 -6.84 -12.78
C LYS A 40 -5.55 -7.11 -11.54
N ASN A 41 -4.25 -7.35 -11.75
CA ASN A 41 -3.31 -7.68 -10.67
C ASN A 41 -2.11 -6.74 -10.71
N LEU A 42 -1.80 -6.16 -9.55
CA LEU A 42 -0.65 -5.30 -9.31
C LEU A 42 0.40 -6.07 -8.50
N TYR A 43 1.65 -6.01 -8.93
CA TYR A 43 2.79 -6.62 -8.24
C TYR A 43 3.69 -5.54 -7.65
N ILE A 44 3.85 -5.54 -6.33
CA ILE A 44 4.60 -4.52 -5.59
C ILE A 44 6.10 -4.74 -5.75
N ILE A 45 6.79 -3.71 -6.23
CA ILE A 45 8.25 -3.71 -6.42
C ILE A 45 8.93 -2.98 -5.27
N SER A 46 8.42 -1.80 -4.92
CA SER A 46 8.99 -0.98 -3.85
C SER A 46 7.92 -0.12 -3.19
N VAL A 47 8.23 0.38 -2.01
CA VAL A 47 7.34 1.25 -1.23
C VAL A 47 8.02 2.61 -1.07
N LYS A 48 7.30 3.69 -1.37
CA LYS A 48 7.84 5.04 -1.30
C LYS A 48 8.05 5.45 0.16
N GLY A 49 9.10 6.24 0.43
CA GLY A 49 9.35 6.80 1.76
C GLY A 49 9.89 5.83 2.82
N ILE A 50 10.38 4.65 2.42
CA ILE A 50 11.02 3.69 3.32
C ILE A 50 12.54 3.78 3.21
N LYS A 51 13.21 3.92 4.36
CA LYS A 51 14.66 3.72 4.47
C LYS A 51 15.01 2.22 4.44
N GLY A 52 15.99 1.85 3.63
CA GLY A 52 16.51 0.48 3.59
C GLY A 52 17.13 0.07 4.94
N ARG A 53 17.00 -1.21 5.29
CA ARG A 53 17.69 -1.83 6.42
C ARG A 53 18.09 -3.25 6.03
N LEU A 54 19.28 -3.67 6.45
CA LEU A 54 19.80 -5.01 6.17
C LEU A 54 18.77 -6.08 6.56
N ASN A 55 18.52 -7.03 5.66
CA ASN A 55 17.58 -8.15 5.80
C ASN A 55 16.12 -7.76 6.11
N ARG A 56 15.71 -6.51 5.85
CA ARG A 56 14.32 -6.05 6.02
C ARG A 56 13.68 -5.78 4.67
N LEU A 57 12.65 -6.56 4.35
CA LEU A 57 11.81 -6.30 3.19
C LEU A 57 10.98 -5.03 3.41
N PRO A 58 11.03 -4.04 2.49
CA PRO A 58 10.10 -2.93 2.50
C PRO A 58 8.67 -3.46 2.46
N SER A 59 7.78 -2.87 3.25
CA SER A 59 6.40 -3.32 3.39
C SER A 59 5.47 -2.13 3.50
N ALA A 60 4.31 -2.23 2.89
CA ALA A 60 3.25 -1.23 2.84
C ALA A 60 2.04 -1.63 3.70
N CYS A 61 1.22 -0.63 4.02
CA CYS A 61 -0.14 -0.76 4.52
C CYS A 61 -1.08 0.18 3.76
N VAL A 62 -2.37 0.16 4.11
CA VAL A 62 -3.39 1.02 3.50
C VAL A 62 -2.94 2.50 3.48
N GLY A 63 -3.10 3.17 2.34
CA GLY A 63 -2.71 4.56 2.11
C GLY A 63 -1.23 4.79 1.78
N ASP A 64 -0.39 3.75 1.73
CA ASP A 64 0.98 3.91 1.21
C ASP A 64 1.00 3.95 -0.32
N MET A 65 1.88 4.81 -0.84
CA MET A 65 2.24 4.82 -2.27
C MET A 65 3.34 3.78 -2.52
N VAL A 66 3.10 2.89 -3.48
CA VAL A 66 3.98 1.82 -3.90
C VAL A 66 4.31 1.94 -5.39
N MET A 67 5.48 1.47 -5.80
CA MET A 67 5.76 1.23 -7.21
C MET A 67 5.32 -0.20 -7.54
N ALA A 68 4.47 -0.34 -8.54
CA ALA A 68 3.91 -1.63 -8.94
C ALA A 68 4.00 -1.85 -10.46
N THR A 69 3.93 -3.12 -10.85
CA THR A 69 3.76 -3.54 -12.25
C THR A 69 2.47 -4.31 -12.42
N VAL A 70 1.82 -4.16 -13.58
CA VAL A 70 0.64 -4.95 -13.91
C VAL A 70 1.08 -6.33 -14.40
N LYS A 71 0.64 -7.39 -13.69
CA LYS A 71 0.91 -8.79 -14.10
C LYS A 71 -0.18 -9.32 -15.03
N LYS A 72 -1.44 -9.02 -14.71
CA LYS A 72 -2.64 -9.39 -15.49
C LYS A 72 -3.44 -8.13 -15.79
N GLY A 73 -3.86 -7.95 -17.04
CA GLY A 73 -4.59 -6.76 -17.49
C GLY A 73 -4.32 -6.45 -18.97
N LYS A 74 -4.71 -5.26 -19.41
CA LYS A 74 -4.44 -4.76 -20.78
C LYS A 74 -2.94 -4.85 -21.11
N PRO A 75 -2.57 -5.28 -22.33
CA PRO A 75 -1.17 -5.44 -22.74
C PRO A 75 -0.38 -4.13 -22.64
N ASP A 76 -1.01 -2.99 -22.92
CA ASP A 76 -0.38 -1.66 -22.90
C ASP A 76 0.11 -1.21 -21.52
N LEU A 77 -0.48 -1.76 -20.45
CA LEU A 77 -0.14 -1.45 -19.06
C LEU A 77 0.85 -2.47 -18.47
N ARG A 78 0.98 -3.65 -19.08
CA ARG A 78 1.92 -4.69 -18.63
C ARG A 78 3.35 -4.26 -18.89
N LYS A 79 4.28 -4.79 -18.08
CA LYS A 79 5.74 -4.52 -18.17
C LYS A 79 6.16 -3.06 -17.90
N LYS A 80 5.22 -2.15 -17.60
CA LYS A 80 5.49 -0.77 -17.17
C LYS A 80 5.44 -0.67 -15.65
N VAL A 81 6.38 0.07 -15.07
CA VAL A 81 6.37 0.42 -13.64
C VAL A 81 5.53 1.67 -13.46
N MET A 82 4.55 1.60 -12.57
CA MET A 82 3.61 2.69 -12.30
C MET A 82 3.44 2.90 -10.80
N PRO A 83 3.18 4.13 -10.34
CA PRO A 83 2.78 4.34 -8.97
C PRO A 83 1.38 3.79 -8.72
N ALA A 84 1.16 3.26 -7.53
CA ALA A 84 -0.13 2.82 -7.04
C ALA A 84 -0.29 3.15 -5.56
N VAL A 85 -1.53 3.30 -5.11
CA VAL A 85 -1.86 3.48 -3.69
C VAL A 85 -2.61 2.25 -3.20
N ILE A 86 -2.21 1.72 -2.04
CA ILE A 86 -2.92 0.60 -1.40
C ILE A 86 -4.22 1.12 -0.77
N VAL A 87 -5.35 0.53 -1.13
CA VAL A 87 -6.67 0.94 -0.63
C VAL A 87 -7.25 -0.04 0.38
N ARG A 88 -6.96 -1.34 0.24
CA ARG A 88 -7.50 -2.40 1.09
C ARG A 88 -6.41 -3.37 1.52
N GLN A 89 -6.51 -3.86 2.75
CA GLN A 89 -5.55 -4.76 3.39
C GLN A 89 -6.28 -5.80 4.24
N ARG A 90 -5.93 -7.07 4.05
CA ARG A 90 -6.48 -8.20 4.81
C ARG A 90 -5.87 -8.36 6.21
N LYS A 91 -4.61 -7.96 6.39
CA LYS A 91 -3.97 -7.96 7.72
C LYS A 91 -4.68 -6.93 8.62
N PRO A 92 -5.19 -7.32 9.80
CA PRO A 92 -5.87 -6.40 10.68
C PRO A 92 -4.93 -5.34 11.25
N TRP A 93 -5.47 -4.13 11.43
CA TRP A 93 -4.81 -3.04 12.16
C TRP A 93 -5.75 -2.43 13.18
N ARG A 94 -5.16 -1.86 14.23
CA ARG A 94 -5.89 -1.22 15.33
C ARG A 94 -6.12 0.26 15.02
N ARG A 95 -7.35 0.71 15.17
CA ARG A 95 -7.73 2.13 15.14
C ARG A 95 -7.58 2.79 16.52
N LYS A 96 -7.65 4.12 16.54
CA LYS A 96 -7.53 4.91 17.78
C LYS A 96 -8.63 4.61 18.79
N ASP A 97 -9.83 4.32 18.31
CA ASP A 97 -10.99 3.89 19.09
C ASP A 97 -10.86 2.47 19.66
N GLY A 98 -9.76 1.76 19.37
CA GLY A 98 -9.49 0.41 19.88
C GLY A 98 -10.03 -0.71 19.00
N VAL A 99 -10.83 -0.38 17.97
CA VAL A 99 -11.42 -1.38 17.06
C VAL A 99 -10.36 -1.90 16.09
N PHE A 100 -10.38 -3.20 15.82
CA PHE A 100 -9.58 -3.81 14.76
C PHE A 100 -10.37 -3.80 13.44
N MET A 101 -9.76 -3.29 12.37
CA MET A 101 -10.33 -3.34 11.02
C MET A 101 -9.47 -4.22 10.12
N TYR A 102 -10.13 -4.93 9.20
CA TYR A 102 -9.53 -5.68 8.11
C TYR A 102 -10.51 -5.76 6.93
N PHE A 103 -9.99 -6.03 5.74
CA PHE A 103 -10.78 -6.28 4.53
C PHE A 103 -10.70 -7.75 4.11
N GLU A 104 -11.61 -8.15 3.22
CA GLU A 104 -11.61 -9.48 2.63
C GLU A 104 -10.36 -9.74 1.78
N ASP A 105 -10.00 -8.77 0.91
CA ASP A 105 -8.88 -8.86 -0.01
C ASP A 105 -7.91 -7.67 0.10
N ASN A 106 -6.73 -7.86 -0.51
CA ASN A 106 -5.74 -6.80 -0.67
C ASN A 106 -5.93 -6.15 -2.03
N ALA A 107 -6.04 -4.82 -2.06
CA ALA A 107 -6.22 -4.10 -3.31
C ALA A 107 -5.50 -2.76 -3.35
N GLY A 108 -5.16 -2.34 -4.56
CA GLY A 108 -4.55 -1.05 -4.87
C GLY A 108 -5.16 -0.39 -6.10
N VAL A 109 -4.90 0.91 -6.26
CA VAL A 109 -5.36 1.74 -7.37
C VAL A 109 -4.14 2.37 -8.03
N ILE A 110 -4.09 2.39 -9.36
CA ILE A 110 -3.02 3.05 -10.10
C ILE A 110 -3.19 4.56 -10.03
N VAL A 111 -2.09 5.25 -9.75
CA VAL A 111 -2.06 6.71 -9.67
C VAL A 111 -0.95 7.29 -10.54
N ASN A 112 -1.05 8.58 -10.82
CA ASN A 112 0.01 9.36 -11.43
C ASN A 112 1.07 9.75 -10.37
N PRO A 113 2.28 10.20 -10.78
CA PRO A 113 3.31 10.64 -9.84
C PRO A 113 2.86 11.79 -8.91
N LYS A 114 1.88 12.58 -9.34
CA LYS A 114 1.22 13.64 -8.54
C LYS A 114 0.27 13.10 -7.46
N GLY A 115 -0.08 11.81 -7.50
CA GLY A 115 -1.02 11.17 -6.58
C GLY A 115 -2.48 11.16 -7.06
N GLU A 116 -2.75 11.71 -8.23
CA GLU A 116 -4.08 11.68 -8.87
C GLU A 116 -4.38 10.28 -9.43
N MET A 117 -5.61 9.80 -9.28
CA MET A 117 -6.02 8.54 -9.87
C MET A 117 -6.10 8.64 -11.40
N LYS A 118 -5.71 7.57 -12.09
CA LYS A 118 -5.70 7.53 -13.55
C LYS A 118 -7.03 7.07 -14.16
N GLY A 119 -7.76 6.24 -13.41
CA GLY A 119 -9.01 5.60 -13.83
C GLY A 119 -10.23 6.47 -13.62
#